data_AF-A0ABD0R7S6-F1
#
_entry.id   AF-A0ABD0R7S6-F1
#
_cell.length_a   1.000
_cell.length_b   1.000
_cell.length_c   1.000
_cell.angle_alpha   90.00
_cell.angle_beta   90.00
_cell.angle_gamma   90.00
#
_symmetry.space_group_name_H-M   'P 1'
#
loop_
_entity.id
_entity.type
_entity.pdbx_description
1 polymer ?
#
loop_
_entity_poly.entity_id
_entity_poly.type
_entity_poly.pdbx_seq_one_letter_code
_entity_poly.pdbx_strand_id
1 'polypeptide(L)' 'LNPSHLRELDLSYNHPGQSGVQLLNHKLEDPNYKLEKLKYVRQICDSIWDGSHLS' A
#
# COMPACT_ATOMS: atom_id res chain seq x y z
N LEU A 1 22.40 -9.09 -5.75
CA LEU A 1 22.35 -7.95 -4.81
C LEU A 1 21.30 -6.98 -5.35
N ASN A 2 20.17 -6.83 -4.68
CA ASN A 2 19.26 -5.74 -5.01
C ASN A 2 19.93 -4.45 -4.48
N PRO A 3 20.44 -3.53 -5.35
CA PRO A 3 21.24 -2.39 -4.92
C PRO A 3 20.39 -1.25 -4.38
N SER A 4 19.13 -1.51 -4.05
CA SER A 4 18.23 -0.49 -3.55
C SER A 4 18.67 -0.08 -2.14
N HIS A 5 19.41 1.02 -2.08
CA HIS A 5 19.64 1.80 -0.86
C HIS A 5 18.38 2.57 -0.43
N LEU A 6 17.24 2.34 -1.09
CA LEU A 6 15.99 2.99 -0.77
C LEU A 6 15.51 2.53 0.61
N ARG A 7 15.55 3.46 1.55
CA ARG A 7 15.11 3.25 2.94
C ARG A 7 13.74 3.87 3.18
N GLU A 8 13.36 4.87 2.39
CA GLU A 8 12.09 5.56 2.51
C GLU A 8 11.42 5.69 1.14
N LEU A 9 10.12 5.38 1.07
CA LEU A 9 9.29 5.52 -0.12
C LEU A 9 8.02 6.28 0.25
N ASP A 10 7.77 7.39 -0.44
CA ASP A 10 6.57 8.21 -0.27
C ASP A 10 5.70 8.16 -1.53
N LEU A 11 4.50 7.60 -1.37
CA LEU A 11 3.47 7.45 -2.40
C LEU A 11 2.21 8.24 -2.06
N SER A 12 2.29 9.24 -1.18
CA SER A 12 1.15 10.05 -0.75
C SER A 12 0.36 10.68 -1.91
N TYR A 13 1.01 10.97 -3.04
CA TYR A 13 0.39 11.55 -4.24
C TYR A 13 0.28 10.59 -5.43
N ASN A 14 0.44 9.28 -5.22
CA ASN A 14 0.47 8.27 -6.29
C ASN A 14 -0.68 7.26 -6.23
N HIS A 15 -1.62 7.43 -5.30
CA HIS A 15 -2.85 6.61 -5.16
C HIS A 15 -2.66 5.12 -5.50
N PRO A 16 -1.80 4.38 -4.79
CA PRO A 16 -1.40 3.02 -5.19
C PRO A 16 -2.52 1.96 -5.16
N GLY A 17 -3.72 2.32 -4.70
CA GLY A 17 -4.85 1.41 -4.53
C GLY A 17 -4.61 0.34 -3.47
N GLN A 18 -5.64 -0.47 -3.20
CA GLN A 18 -5.55 -1.54 -2.21
C GLN A 18 -4.55 -2.63 -2.61
N SER A 19 -4.53 -3.01 -3.89
CA SER A 19 -3.62 -4.04 -4.42
C SER A 19 -2.15 -3.59 -4.35
N GLY A 20 -1.85 -2.33 -4.70
CA GLY A 20 -0.51 -1.78 -4.59
C GLY A 20 -0.02 -1.73 -3.13
N VAL A 21 -0.90 -1.33 -2.20
CA VAL A 21 -0.59 -1.35 -0.76
C VAL A 21 -0.32 -2.78 -0.26
N GLN A 22 -1.14 -3.76 -0.65
CA GLN A 22 -0.94 -5.16 -0.26
C GLN A 22 0.39 -5.74 -0.77
N LEU A 23 0.75 -5.43 -2.02
CA LEU A 23 2.01 -5.87 -2.62
C LEU A 23 3.21 -5.27 -1.89
N LEU A 24 3.16 -3.98 -1.57
CA LEU A 24 4.23 -3.29 -0.85
C LEU A 24 4.37 -3.81 0.59
N ASN A 25 3.26 -4.07 1.28
CA ASN A 25 3.29 -4.67 2.62
C ASN A 25 3.91 -6.08 2.60
N HIS A 26 3.54 -6.96 1.66
CA HIS A 26 4.17 -8.27 1.53
C HIS A 26 5.69 -8.19 1.28
N LYS A 27 6.15 -7.17 0.55
CA LYS A 27 7.58 -6.95 0.34
C LYS A 27 8.31 -6.50 1.60
N LEU A 28 7.64 -5.79 2.52
CA LEU A 28 8.20 -5.40 3.81
C LEU A 28 8.41 -6.59 4.76
N GLU A 29 7.74 -7.72 4.52
CA GLU A 29 7.94 -8.96 5.28
C GLU A 29 9.22 -9.71 4.85
N ASP A 30 9.79 -9.41 3.69
CA ASP A 30 11.04 -10.02 3.23
C ASP A 30 12.22 -9.45 4.06
N PRO A 31 12.97 -10.29 4.80
CA PRO A 31 14.07 -9.82 5.64
C PRO A 31 15.22 -9.19 4.85
N ASN A 32 15.30 -9.43 3.54
CA ASN A 32 16.28 -8.79 2.67
C ASN A 32 15.82 -7.42 2.16
N TYR A 33 14.56 -7.07 2.39
CA TYR A 33 14.00 -5.80 1.99
C TYR A 33 14.40 -4.71 2.98
N LYS A 34 15.02 -3.65 2.46
CA LYS A 34 15.66 -2.61 3.27
C LYS A 34 14.81 -1.36 3.42
N LEU A 35 13.56 -1.36 2.97
CA LEU A 35 12.69 -0.21 3.15
C LEU A 35 12.25 -0.12 4.61
N GLU A 36 12.55 0.99 5.27
CA GLU A 36 12.23 1.25 6.68
C GLU A 36 10.94 2.05 6.81
N LYS A 37 10.66 2.93 5.86
CA LYS A 37 9.47 3.79 5.88
C LYS A 37 8.74 3.73 4.54
N LEU A 38 7.44 3.51 4.63
CA LEU A 38 6.51 3.58 3.52
C LEU A 38 5.39 4.55 3.90
N LYS A 39 5.17 5.58 3.08
CA LYS A 39 4.06 6.53 3.23
C LYS A 39 3.12 6.40 2.05
N TYR A 40 1.82 6.32 2.32
CA TYR A 40 0.76 6.40 1.31
C TYR A 40 -0.50 6.92 2.00
N VAL A 41 -1.38 7.55 1.22
CA VAL A 41 -2.71 7.91 1.72
C VAL A 41 -3.57 6.66 1.69
N ARG A 42 -4.15 6.30 2.85
CA ARG A 42 -5.12 5.21 2.92
C ARG A 42 -6.34 5.63 2.10
N GLN A 43 -6.60 4.90 1.03
CA GLN A 43 -7.85 5.04 0.29
C GLN A 43 -8.92 4.28 1.07
N ILE A 44 -9.87 5.02 1.64
CA ILE A 44 -11.13 4.43 2.08
C ILE A 44 -11.96 4.35 0.81
N CYS A 45 -11.98 3.18 0.16
CA CYS A 45 -13.04 2.92 -0.81
C CYS A 45 -14.31 2.72 0.00
N ASP A 46 -15.31 3.58 -0.23
CA ASP A 46 -16.62 3.58 0.40
C ASP A 46 -17.25 2.18 0.35
N SER A 47 -17.01 1.39 1.39
CA SER A 47 -17.69 0.09 1.56
C SER A 47 -19.07 0.28 2.18
N ILE A 48 -19.58 1.51 2.25
CA ILE A 48 -20.98 1.79 2.62
C ILE A 48 -21.85 1.69 1.36
N TRP A 49 -21.74 0.59 0.62
CA TRP A 49 -22.82 0.18 -0.26
C TRP A 49 -22.80 -1.34 -0.39
N ASP A 50 -23.50 -1.99 0.54
CA ASP A 50 -23.77 -3.42 0.50
C ASP A 50 -25.02 -3.74 -0.36
N GLY A 51 -25.61 -2.73 -1.02
CA GLY A 51 -26.77 -2.91 -1.87
C GLY A 51 -28.00 -3.50 -1.15
N SER A 52 -28.01 -3.56 0.19
CA SER A 52 -29.06 -4.23 0.96
C SER A 52 -30.37 -3.43 1.09
N HIS A 53 -30.50 -2.31 0.37
CA HIS A 53 -31.67 -1.44 0.40
C HIS A 53 -32.14 -1.01 -1.00
N LEU A 54 -32.29 -1.96 -1.91
CA LEU A 54 -33.24 -1.84 -3.01
C LEU A 54 -34.22 -3.01 -2.88
N SER A 55 -35.49 -2.63 -2.75
CA SER A 55 -36.69 -3.45 -2.50
C SER A 55 -36.75 -4.78 -3.23
#